data_AF-A0A397E4T2-F1
#
_entry.id   AF-A0A397E4T2-F1
#
_cell.length_a   1.000
_cell.length_b   1.000
_cell.length_c   1.000
_cell.angle_alpha   90.00
_cell.angle_beta   90.00
_cell.angle_gamma   90.00
#
_symmetry.space_group_name_H-M   'P 1'
#
loop_
_entity.id
_entity.type
_entity.pdbx_description
1 polymer ?
#
loop_
_entity_poly.entity_id
_entity_poly.type
_entity_poly.pdbx_seq_one_letter_code
_entity_poly.pdbx_strand_id
1 'polypeptide(L)'
;MDQPETPVVAQFYLDPYARPGQKRQGSFVEVVVSRSKVLRTAKAPVRLPVFSIVLNQTPPVGDMPSLMTFTDLDLLFGCVGFGLRIALTSAEYTAASGIDGIEADSLGVPVRVLKRFCYHRATGKRYRDTILALSGVVHPTKAFELFRGRKQRTAALLEESGLQ
;
A
#
# COMPACT_ATOMS: atom_id res chain seq x y z
N MET A 1 -1.69 -10.52 15.77
CA MET A 1 -1.30 -10.23 14.36
C MET A 1 -1.36 -11.46 13.45
N ASP A 2 -1.56 -12.69 13.96
CA ASP A 2 -1.94 -13.84 13.13
C ASP A 2 -3.37 -14.26 13.51
N GLN A 3 -4.35 -14.02 12.63
CA GLN A 3 -5.68 -14.61 12.82
C GLN A 3 -5.58 -16.09 12.41
N PRO A 4 -5.97 -17.04 13.27
CA PRO A 4 -5.68 -18.46 13.10
C PRO A 4 -6.29 -19.08 11.83
N GLU A 5 -7.32 -18.47 11.27
CA GLU A 5 -8.09 -19.00 10.14
C GLU A 5 -7.62 -18.49 8.76
N THR A 6 -6.80 -17.43 8.70
CA THR A 6 -6.34 -16.85 7.43
C THR A 6 -4.82 -16.90 7.32
N PRO A 7 -4.25 -17.67 6.37
CA PRO A 7 -2.81 -17.79 6.26
C PRO A 7 -2.17 -16.47 5.81
N VAL A 8 -1.14 -16.03 6.54
CA VAL A 8 -0.32 -14.87 6.15
C VAL A 8 0.51 -15.24 4.92
N VAL A 9 0.38 -14.47 3.84
CA VAL A 9 1.09 -14.72 2.57
C VAL A 9 2.31 -13.82 2.36
N ALA A 10 2.35 -12.66 3.02
CA ALA A 10 3.42 -11.68 2.95
C ALA A 10 3.27 -10.64 4.08
N GLN A 11 4.32 -9.86 4.31
CA GLN A 11 4.28 -8.68 5.18
C GLN A 11 4.89 -7.48 4.46
N PHE A 12 4.51 -6.26 4.84
CA PHE A 12 5.15 -5.07 4.31
C PHE A 12 5.19 -3.92 5.30
N TYR A 13 6.18 -3.07 5.13
CA TYR A 13 6.28 -1.77 5.80
C TYR A 13 5.77 -0.67 4.88
N LEU A 14 5.14 0.36 5.43
CA LEU A 14 4.73 1.55 4.69
C LEU A 14 5.45 2.76 5.27
N ASP A 15 6.22 3.45 4.43
CA ASP A 15 6.87 4.71 4.75
C ASP A 15 6.32 5.82 3.85
N PRO A 16 5.22 6.49 4.26
CA PRO A 16 4.43 7.31 3.36
C PRO A 16 4.98 8.73 3.15
N TYR A 17 5.57 9.33 4.18
CA TYR A 17 5.78 10.79 4.21
C TYR A 17 7.17 11.22 3.74
N ALA A 18 7.23 12.40 3.14
CA ALA A 18 8.49 13.07 2.84
C ALA A 18 9.25 13.42 4.14
N ARG A 19 10.56 13.16 4.15
CA ARG A 19 11.50 13.63 5.19
C ARG A 19 12.74 14.22 4.51
N PRO A 20 12.73 15.53 4.20
CA PRO A 20 13.82 16.18 3.47
C PRO A 20 15.18 15.96 4.13
N GLY A 21 16.20 15.62 3.34
CA GLY A 21 17.56 15.37 3.81
C GLY A 21 17.79 14.04 4.55
N GLN A 22 16.72 13.33 4.96
CA GLN A 22 16.83 12.07 5.70
C GLN A 22 16.32 10.86 4.93
N LYS A 23 15.48 11.09 3.90
CA LYS A 23 14.84 10.04 3.11
C LYS A 23 15.08 10.27 1.63
N ARG A 24 15.36 9.18 0.91
CA ARG A 24 15.46 9.18 -0.55
C ARG A 24 14.15 9.65 -1.18
N GLN A 25 14.24 10.61 -2.09
CA GLN A 25 13.09 11.10 -2.84
C GLN A 25 12.54 10.05 -3.82
N GLY A 26 11.26 10.20 -4.16
CA GLY A 26 10.56 9.36 -5.15
C GLY A 26 9.49 8.44 -4.54
N SER A 27 9.05 7.46 -5.31
CA SER A 27 8.11 6.43 -4.84
C SER A 27 8.54 5.09 -5.40
N PHE A 28 8.83 4.14 -4.53
CA PHE A 28 9.42 2.86 -4.91
C PHE A 28 9.07 1.78 -3.90
N VAL A 29 9.33 0.54 -4.28
CA VAL A 29 9.19 -0.64 -3.42
C VAL A 29 10.56 -1.27 -3.27
N GLU A 30 10.94 -1.56 -2.05
CA GLU A 30 12.22 -2.21 -1.74
C GLU A 30 11.96 -3.59 -1.13
N VAL A 31 12.59 -4.61 -1.69
CA VAL A 31 12.45 -5.98 -1.21
C VAL A 31 13.38 -6.16 -0.01
N VAL A 32 12.83 -6.51 1.15
CA VAL A 32 13.61 -6.82 2.36
C VAL A 32 14.05 -8.28 2.31
N VAL A 33 13.11 -9.21 2.08
CA VAL A 33 13.39 -10.62 1.82
C VAL A 33 12.43 -11.19 0.78
N SER A 34 12.95 -12.00 -0.14
CA SER A 34 12.13 -12.67 -1.17
C SER A 34 11.56 -14.00 -0.68
N ARG A 35 10.45 -14.44 -1.29
CA ARG A 35 9.87 -15.76 -1.07
C ARG A 35 10.89 -16.85 -1.39
N SER A 36 11.08 -17.81 -0.50
CA SER A 36 12.08 -18.86 -0.74
C SER A 36 11.80 -20.14 0.04
N LYS A 37 11.71 -21.27 -0.66
CA LYS A 37 11.60 -22.60 -0.07
C LYS A 37 12.92 -23.11 0.48
N VAL A 38 14.04 -22.64 -0.08
CA VAL A 38 15.40 -23.00 0.39
C VAL A 38 15.63 -22.45 1.80
N LEU A 39 15.05 -21.29 2.12
CA LEU A 39 15.20 -20.61 3.41
C LEU A 39 14.02 -20.89 4.36
N ARG A 40 13.34 -22.03 4.19
CA ARG A 40 12.26 -22.48 5.07
C ARG A 40 12.76 -22.77 6.49
N THR A 41 11.84 -22.75 7.45
CA THR A 41 12.12 -23.14 8.85
C THR A 41 11.17 -24.28 9.26
N ALA A 42 11.41 -24.88 10.43
CA ALA A 42 10.47 -25.88 10.98
C ALA A 42 9.04 -25.33 11.20
N LYS A 43 8.91 -24.00 11.41
CA LYS A 43 7.62 -23.33 11.63
C LYS A 43 7.02 -22.73 10.36
N ALA A 44 7.82 -22.57 9.30
CA ALA A 44 7.40 -21.92 8.06
C ALA A 44 7.88 -22.73 6.84
N PRO A 45 6.99 -23.46 6.14
CA PRO A 45 7.37 -24.35 5.03
C PRO A 45 7.94 -23.60 3.82
N VAL A 46 7.75 -22.29 3.76
CA VAL A 46 8.38 -21.34 2.83
C VAL A 46 8.66 -20.04 3.58
N ARG A 47 9.78 -19.37 3.29
CA ARG A 47 10.00 -18.01 3.79
C ARG A 47 9.01 -17.07 3.10
N LEU A 48 8.22 -16.34 3.87
CA LEU A 48 7.30 -15.33 3.34
C LEU A 48 8.09 -14.10 2.87
N PRO A 49 7.66 -13.46 1.77
CA PRO A 49 8.29 -12.24 1.31
C PRO A 49 7.95 -11.06 2.23
N VAL A 50 8.93 -10.18 2.43
CA VAL A 50 8.77 -8.91 3.13
C VAL A 50 9.33 -7.79 2.26
N PHE A 51 8.59 -6.69 2.14
CA PHE A 51 9.00 -5.53 1.35
C PHE A 51 8.58 -4.22 2.02
N SER A 52 9.16 -3.10 1.62
CA SER A 52 8.72 -1.77 2.05
C SER A 52 8.14 -1.01 0.86
N ILE A 53 7.03 -0.31 1.11
CA ILE A 53 6.48 0.68 0.19
C ILE A 53 6.93 2.04 0.69
N VAL A 54 7.71 2.74 -0.12
CA VAL A 54 8.27 4.04 0.21
C VAL A 54 7.65 5.09 -0.71
N LEU A 55 6.96 6.07 -0.12
CA LEU A 55 6.39 7.22 -0.81
C LEU A 55 7.01 8.51 -0.27
N ASN A 56 6.70 9.66 -0.86
CA ASN A 56 7.15 10.96 -0.35
C ASN A 56 6.01 11.98 -0.37
N GLN A 57 4.83 11.58 0.11
CA GLN A 57 3.66 12.46 0.15
C GLN A 57 3.80 13.52 1.26
N THR A 58 3.04 14.61 1.13
CA THR A 58 3.01 15.70 2.11
C THR A 58 2.64 15.16 3.51
N PRO A 59 3.46 15.42 4.55
CA PRO A 59 3.13 14.96 5.89
C PRO A 59 1.85 15.62 6.44
N PRO A 60 1.26 15.05 7.50
CA PRO A 60 0.23 15.71 8.31
C PRO A 60 0.70 17.09 8.81
N VAL A 61 -0.23 18.02 9.02
CA VAL A 61 0.07 19.36 9.57
C VAL A 61 -0.72 19.55 10.86
N GLY A 62 -0.02 19.63 11.99
CA GLY A 62 -0.65 19.64 13.31
C GLY A 62 -1.51 18.39 13.51
N ASP A 63 -2.76 18.59 13.93
CA ASP A 63 -3.74 17.50 14.13
C ASP A 63 -4.50 17.11 12.84
N MET A 64 -4.18 17.74 11.70
CA MET A 64 -4.85 17.44 10.44
C MET A 64 -4.18 16.26 9.73
N PRO A 65 -4.96 15.30 9.19
CA PRO A 65 -4.41 14.18 8.45
C PRO A 65 -3.70 14.65 7.16
N SER A 66 -2.78 13.83 6.67
CA SER A 66 -2.17 14.05 5.35
C SER A 66 -3.24 14.01 4.26
N LEU A 67 -3.28 15.04 3.42
CA LEU A 67 -4.13 15.09 2.24
C LEU A 67 -3.28 14.71 1.03
N MET A 68 -3.75 13.70 0.29
CA MET A 68 -3.09 13.20 -0.92
C MET A 68 -3.60 13.91 -2.16
N THR A 69 -2.70 14.30 -3.05
CA THR A 69 -3.07 14.68 -4.41
C THR A 69 -3.47 13.43 -5.21
N PHE A 70 -4.10 13.63 -6.37
CA PHE A 70 -4.38 12.51 -7.26
C PHE A 70 -3.09 11.83 -7.75
N THR A 71 -2.01 12.59 -7.93
CA THR A 71 -0.68 12.05 -8.26
C THR A 71 -0.15 11.14 -7.15
N ASP A 72 -0.27 11.55 -5.89
CA ASP A 72 0.14 10.72 -4.75
C ASP A 72 -0.67 9.41 -4.70
N LEU A 73 -1.97 9.49 -4.99
CA LEU A 73 -2.84 8.32 -5.06
C LEU A 73 -2.42 7.37 -6.20
N ASP A 74 -2.14 7.90 -7.39
CA ASP A 74 -1.65 7.12 -8.52
C ASP A 74 -0.31 6.43 -8.22
N LEU A 75 0.62 7.14 -7.56
CA LEU A 75 1.90 6.57 -7.12
C LEU A 75 1.72 5.47 -6.07
N LEU A 76 0.88 5.69 -5.06
CA LEU A 76 0.53 4.68 -4.06
C LEU A 76 -0.01 3.40 -4.72
N PHE A 77 -0.99 3.52 -5.64
CA PHE A 77 -1.53 2.37 -6.35
C PHE A 77 -0.48 1.67 -7.20
N GLY A 78 0.43 2.43 -7.82
CA GLY A 78 1.57 1.87 -8.54
C GLY A 78 2.47 1.02 -7.65
N CYS A 79 2.88 1.56 -6.51
CA CYS A 79 3.72 0.84 -5.54
C CYS A 79 3.00 -0.36 -4.93
N VAL A 80 1.70 -0.24 -4.61
CA VAL A 80 0.89 -1.39 -4.15
C VAL A 80 0.82 -2.46 -5.22
N GLY A 81 0.65 -2.10 -6.49
CA GLY A 81 0.66 -3.07 -7.59
C GLY A 81 1.96 -3.86 -7.68
N PHE A 82 3.10 -3.18 -7.52
CA PHE A 82 4.40 -3.86 -7.45
C PHE A 82 4.55 -4.70 -6.17
N GLY A 83 4.08 -4.21 -5.03
CA GLY A 83 4.04 -4.97 -3.77
C GLY A 83 3.21 -6.24 -3.87
N LEU A 84 2.05 -6.20 -4.54
CA LEU A 84 1.21 -7.38 -4.78
C LEU A 84 1.90 -8.43 -5.64
N ARG A 85 2.72 -8.03 -6.61
CA ARG A 85 3.56 -8.97 -7.38
C ARG A 85 4.49 -9.75 -6.46
N ILE A 86 5.16 -9.05 -5.54
CA ILE A 86 6.06 -9.68 -4.56
C ILE A 86 5.27 -10.56 -3.61
N ALA A 87 4.15 -10.07 -3.09
CA ALA A 87 3.35 -10.74 -2.08
C ALA A 87 2.71 -12.04 -2.58
N LEU A 88 2.28 -12.06 -3.84
CA LEU A 88 1.47 -13.14 -4.43
C LEU A 88 2.26 -14.05 -5.36
N THR A 89 3.59 -13.93 -5.41
CA THR A 89 4.42 -14.81 -6.24
C THR A 89 4.31 -16.27 -5.79
N SER A 90 4.08 -17.17 -6.76
CA SER A 90 4.05 -18.62 -6.53
C SER A 90 5.43 -19.28 -6.73
N ALA A 91 6.41 -18.55 -7.26
CA ALA A 91 7.76 -19.07 -7.51
C ALA A 91 8.47 -19.44 -6.19
N GLU A 92 8.99 -20.66 -6.12
CA GLU A 92 9.53 -21.25 -4.88
C GLU A 92 10.99 -20.91 -4.61
N TYR A 93 11.76 -20.54 -5.63
CA TYR A 93 13.20 -20.30 -5.53
C TYR A 93 13.50 -18.81 -5.53
N THR A 94 14.45 -18.39 -4.67
CA THR A 94 14.81 -16.97 -4.50
C THR A 94 15.07 -16.28 -5.85
N ALA A 95 15.85 -16.94 -6.73
CA ALA A 95 16.23 -16.44 -8.05
C ALA A 95 15.07 -16.21 -9.03
N ALA A 96 13.91 -16.82 -8.80
CA ALA A 96 12.72 -16.66 -9.66
C ALA A 96 11.57 -15.93 -8.94
N SER A 97 11.63 -15.81 -7.62
CA SER A 97 10.60 -15.16 -6.80
C SER A 97 10.70 -13.64 -6.77
N GLY A 98 11.90 -13.12 -7.02
CA GLY A 98 12.21 -11.69 -6.96
C GLY A 98 11.91 -10.96 -8.27
N ILE A 99 12.70 -9.93 -8.53
CA ILE A 99 12.68 -9.18 -9.80
C ILE A 99 13.69 -9.74 -10.81
N ASP A 100 14.66 -10.54 -10.33
CA ASP A 100 15.68 -11.16 -11.14
C ASP A 100 15.04 -12.14 -12.13
N GLY A 101 15.43 -12.06 -13.39
CA GLY A 101 14.91 -12.92 -14.46
C GLY A 101 13.56 -12.49 -15.05
N ILE A 102 13.06 -11.30 -14.69
CA ILE A 102 11.88 -10.71 -15.35
C ILE A 102 12.34 -9.64 -16.33
N GLU A 103 11.77 -9.67 -17.52
CA GLU A 103 12.05 -8.68 -18.55
C GLU A 103 11.70 -7.27 -18.04
N ALA A 104 12.64 -6.34 -18.22
CA ALA A 104 12.56 -5.01 -17.62
C ALA A 104 11.30 -4.22 -18.05
N ASP A 105 10.83 -4.45 -19.27
CA ASP A 105 9.60 -3.86 -19.83
C ASP A 105 8.30 -4.38 -19.17
N SER A 106 8.37 -5.60 -18.64
CA SER A 106 7.25 -6.32 -18.01
C SER A 106 7.08 -5.97 -16.54
N LEU A 107 8.13 -5.46 -15.88
CA LEU A 107 8.06 -5.01 -14.48
C LEU A 107 7.00 -3.92 -14.24
N GLY A 108 6.71 -3.10 -15.25
CA GLY A 108 5.70 -2.04 -15.15
C GLY A 108 4.25 -2.50 -15.34
N VAL A 109 4.00 -3.74 -15.77
CA VAL A 109 2.63 -4.25 -16.00
C VAL A 109 1.76 -4.20 -14.74
N PRO A 110 2.15 -4.79 -13.59
CA PRO A 110 1.31 -4.74 -12.39
C PRO A 110 1.07 -3.32 -11.89
N VAL A 111 2.07 -2.44 -11.99
CA VAL A 111 1.98 -1.01 -11.66
C VAL A 111 0.90 -0.34 -12.50
N ARG A 112 0.95 -0.50 -13.83
CA ARG A 112 -0.03 0.10 -14.75
C ARG A 112 -1.44 -0.43 -14.56
N VAL A 113 -1.59 -1.73 -14.29
CA VAL A 113 -2.90 -2.34 -14.03
C VAL A 113 -3.52 -1.74 -12.76
N LEU A 114 -2.78 -1.67 -11.65
CA LEU A 114 -3.34 -1.12 -10.42
C LEU A 114 -3.66 0.38 -10.54
N LYS A 115 -2.82 1.17 -11.21
CA LYS A 115 -3.09 2.59 -11.45
C LYS A 115 -4.42 2.84 -12.16
N ARG A 116 -4.86 1.94 -13.05
CA ARG A 116 -6.17 2.07 -13.73
C ARG A 116 -7.35 2.08 -12.75
N PHE A 117 -7.23 1.49 -11.56
CA PHE A 117 -8.30 1.51 -10.57
C PHE A 117 -8.54 2.92 -10.00
N CYS A 118 -7.53 3.81 -9.98
CA CYS A 118 -7.71 5.22 -9.64
C CYS A 118 -8.68 5.92 -10.60
N TYR A 119 -8.74 5.45 -11.85
CA TYR A 119 -9.59 5.98 -12.91
C TYR A 119 -10.89 5.19 -13.10
N HIS A 120 -11.14 4.17 -12.27
CA HIS A 120 -12.39 3.42 -12.34
C HIS A 120 -13.57 4.38 -12.15
N ARG A 121 -14.42 4.51 -13.17
CA ARG A 121 -15.38 5.63 -13.29
C ARG A 121 -16.26 5.80 -12.07
N ALA A 122 -16.73 4.70 -11.46
CA ALA A 122 -17.54 4.76 -10.25
C ALA A 122 -16.76 5.32 -9.05
N THR A 123 -15.49 4.93 -8.90
CA THR A 123 -14.61 5.36 -7.80
C THR A 123 -14.17 6.80 -7.99
N GLY A 124 -13.72 7.15 -9.20
CA GLY A 124 -13.33 8.52 -9.55
C GLY A 124 -14.50 9.51 -9.48
N LYS A 125 -15.69 9.11 -9.95
CA LYS A 125 -16.91 9.93 -9.81
C LYS A 125 -17.23 10.16 -8.33
N ARG A 126 -17.17 9.11 -7.51
CA ARG A 126 -17.42 9.23 -6.07
C ARG A 126 -16.38 10.12 -5.39
N TYR A 127 -15.10 9.94 -5.71
CA TYR A 127 -14.02 10.78 -5.17
C TYR A 127 -14.19 12.26 -5.53
N ARG A 128 -14.53 12.55 -6.78
CA ARG A 128 -14.83 13.90 -7.25
C ARG A 128 -16.03 14.50 -6.53
N ASP A 129 -17.15 13.78 -6.52
CA ASP A 129 -18.43 14.27 -6.00
C ASP A 129 -18.44 14.39 -4.46
N THR A 130 -17.46 13.81 -3.78
CA THR A 130 -17.35 13.87 -2.31
C THR A 130 -16.05 14.51 -1.83
N ILE A 131 -14.90 13.85 -1.99
CA ILE A 131 -13.64 14.34 -1.40
C ILE A 131 -13.22 15.64 -2.07
N LEU A 132 -13.16 15.72 -3.39
CA LEU A 132 -12.71 16.94 -4.06
C LEU A 132 -13.74 18.08 -3.97
N ALA A 133 -15.03 17.78 -4.19
CA ALA A 133 -16.06 18.81 -4.21
C ALA A 133 -16.41 19.34 -2.80
N LEU A 134 -16.28 18.52 -1.77
CA LEU A 134 -16.75 18.86 -0.42
C LEU A 134 -15.62 19.09 0.59
N SER A 135 -14.38 18.68 0.29
CA SER A 135 -13.24 18.98 1.17
C SER A 135 -13.04 20.50 1.25
N GLY A 136 -13.05 21.04 2.48
CA GLY A 136 -13.00 22.48 2.74
C GLY A 136 -14.38 23.16 2.82
N VAL A 137 -15.47 22.48 2.42
CA VAL A 137 -16.85 22.96 2.53
C VAL A 137 -17.61 22.25 3.65
N VAL A 138 -17.38 20.94 3.80
CA VAL A 138 -17.96 20.12 4.87
C VAL A 138 -16.88 19.57 5.78
N HIS A 139 -17.28 19.21 7.01
CA HIS A 139 -16.37 18.56 7.95
C HIS A 139 -15.73 17.30 7.32
N PRO A 140 -14.41 17.08 7.46
CA PRO A 140 -13.69 15.99 6.77
C PRO A 140 -14.29 14.60 6.97
N THR A 141 -14.75 14.29 8.19
CA THR A 141 -15.44 13.02 8.50
C THR A 141 -16.69 12.81 7.64
N LYS A 142 -17.43 13.89 7.34
CA LYS A 142 -18.65 13.81 6.52
C LYS A 142 -18.30 13.58 5.05
N ALA A 143 -17.25 14.24 4.54
CA ALA A 143 -16.74 13.96 3.19
C ALA A 143 -16.23 12.50 3.06
N PHE A 144 -15.54 12.00 4.09
CA PHE A 144 -15.08 10.60 4.16
C PHE A 144 -16.23 9.60 4.16
N GLU A 145 -17.27 9.84 4.99
CA GLU A 145 -18.45 8.98 5.07
C GLU A 145 -19.17 8.89 3.72
N LEU A 146 -19.38 10.03 3.06
CA LEU A 146 -19.99 10.10 1.74
C LEU A 146 -19.17 9.35 0.69
N PHE A 147 -17.84 9.44 0.76
CA PHE A 147 -16.94 8.71 -0.14
C PHE A 147 -16.98 7.20 0.11
N ARG A 148 -16.80 6.77 1.36
CA ARG A 148 -16.60 5.37 1.72
C ARG A 148 -17.91 4.60 1.93
N GLY A 149 -19.04 5.30 2.05
CA GLY A 149 -20.34 4.71 2.40
C GLY A 149 -20.40 4.17 3.82
N ARG A 150 -19.44 4.52 4.67
CA ARG A 150 -19.35 4.08 6.06
C ARG A 150 -18.59 5.08 6.92
N LYS A 151 -18.88 5.09 8.22
CA LYS A 151 -18.10 5.85 9.21
C LYS A 151 -16.66 5.34 9.31
N GLN A 152 -15.77 6.25 9.68
CA GLN A 152 -14.43 5.90 10.12
C GLN A 152 -14.52 4.94 11.30
N ARG A 153 -13.72 3.87 11.28
CA ARG A 153 -13.64 2.92 12.38
C ARG A 153 -12.31 3.15 13.08
N THR A 154 -12.37 3.67 14.30
CA THR A 154 -11.20 3.86 15.17
C THR A 154 -10.76 2.56 15.83
N ALA A 155 -11.62 1.53 15.86
CA ALA A 155 -11.33 0.24 16.51
C ALA A 155 -9.99 -0.35 16.05
N ALA A 156 -9.73 -0.38 14.74
CA ALA A 156 -8.46 -0.89 14.21
C ALA A 156 -7.23 -0.09 14.69
N LEU A 157 -7.36 1.23 14.86
CA LEU A 157 -6.29 2.10 15.33
C LEU A 157 -6.08 1.96 16.85
N LEU A 158 -7.16 1.75 17.60
CA LEU A 158 -7.14 1.55 19.05
C LEU A 158 -6.55 0.18 19.41
N GLU A 159 -6.89 -0.85 18.64
CA GLU A 159 -6.35 -2.22 18.76
C GLU A 159 -4.84 -2.23 18.45
N GLU A 160 -4.41 -1.47 17.44
CA GLU A 160 -2.99 -1.27 17.10
C GLU A 160 -2.24 -0.45 18.16
N SER A 161 -2.90 0.52 18.79
CA SER A 161 -2.30 1.37 19.83
C SER A 161 -2.30 0.72 21.23
N GLY A 162 -2.87 -0.47 21.38
CA GLY A 162 -3.01 -1.15 22.67
C GLY A 162 -3.95 -0.42 23.65
N LEU A 163 -4.91 0.36 23.13
CA LEU A 163 -5.85 1.19 23.90
C LEU A 163 -7.27 0.58 23.94
N GLN A 164 -7.38 -0.74 23.73
CA GLN A 164 -8.63 -1.50 23.83
C GLN A 164 -8.60 -2.48 25.00
#